data_AF-A0A2V5PW49-F1
#
_entry.id   AF-A0A2V5PW49-F1
#
_cell.length_a   1.000
_cell.length_b   1.000
_cell.length_c   1.000
_cell.angle_alpha   90.00
_cell.angle_beta   90.00
_cell.angle_gamma   90.00
#
_symmetry.space_group_name_H-M   'P 1'
#
loop_
_entity.id
_entity.type
_entity.pdbx_description
1 polymer ?
#
loop_
_entity_poly.entity_id
_entity_poly.type
_entity_poly.pdbx_seq_one_letter_code
_entity_poly.pdbx_strand_id
1 'polypeptide(L)'
;MPFSAEARAALTGLAEGLLPLQDWITSPTHTYIPPDAKDLPWRTGEVLTHERLRTISYVEWLVAASDADDLLLARWEHLRQDPLAYCPLETPRAFREGRGLSQAPRFATVEAGNALADASGRQMSRRYLYDQCIPLLVAAAKQAQRREEPPTWTALATELHQGNCPEWRAVAGAPQSTLLTEQFLRDVLTSLLNGWLDVASPWRYAVLIELGEYRRPGNAYLRSDVETALETFKAALGGGAFSTVDVESSEQSDAVSHATQWKSVP
;
A
#
# COMPACT_ATOMS: atom_id res chain seq x y z
N MET A 1 11.85 4.18 14.56
CA MET A 1 12.32 5.56 14.77
C MET A 1 11.67 6.45 13.73
N PRO A 2 11.23 7.68 14.07
CA PRO A 2 10.72 8.60 13.06
C PRO A 2 11.81 8.95 12.04
N PHE A 3 11.42 9.20 10.79
CA PHE A 3 12.34 9.68 9.77
C PHE A 3 12.88 11.06 10.13
N SER A 4 14.12 11.35 9.70
CA SER A 4 14.68 12.70 9.80
C SER A 4 13.92 13.69 8.90
N ALA A 5 14.06 14.98 9.15
CA ALA A 5 13.45 16.00 8.29
C ALA A 5 13.93 15.89 6.83
N GLU A 6 15.22 15.61 6.62
CA GLU A 6 15.80 15.38 5.28
C GLU A 6 15.20 14.15 4.60
N ALA A 7 15.04 13.05 5.34
CA ALA A 7 14.44 11.83 4.82
C ALA A 7 12.96 12.04 4.45
N ARG A 8 12.19 12.75 5.29
CA ARG A 8 10.81 13.11 4.95
C ARG A 8 10.74 13.97 3.71
N ALA A 9 11.58 15.01 3.60
CA ALA A 9 11.60 15.86 2.41
C ALA A 9 11.94 15.08 1.14
N ALA A 10 12.93 14.18 1.20
CA ALA A 10 13.31 13.34 0.06
C ALA A 10 12.22 12.33 -0.32
N LEU A 11 11.54 11.71 0.65
CA LEU A 11 10.43 10.80 0.40
C LEU A 11 9.19 11.53 -0.13
N THR A 12 8.86 12.71 0.41
CA THR A 12 7.78 13.56 -0.12
C THR A 12 8.09 13.94 -1.56
N GLY A 13 9.30 14.40 -1.84
CA GLY A 13 9.75 14.71 -3.19
C GLY A 13 9.64 13.50 -4.13
N LEU A 14 10.11 12.33 -3.69
CA LEU A 14 9.96 11.09 -4.45
C LEU A 14 8.49 10.75 -4.73
N ALA A 15 7.59 10.95 -3.77
CA ALA A 15 6.16 10.71 -3.94
C ALA A 15 5.54 11.66 -4.98
N GLU A 16 5.89 12.94 -4.95
CA GLU A 16 5.49 13.92 -5.98
C GLU A 16 6.06 13.55 -7.36
N GLY A 17 7.29 13.05 -7.42
CA GLY A 17 7.90 12.62 -8.67
C GLY A 17 7.28 11.36 -9.27
N LEU A 18 6.92 10.39 -8.43
CA LEU A 18 6.30 9.11 -8.85
C LEU A 18 4.80 9.24 -9.14
N LEU A 19 4.10 10.06 -8.36
CA LEU A 19 2.66 10.21 -8.43
C LEU A 19 2.26 11.68 -8.21
N PRO A 20 2.46 12.56 -9.22
CA PRO A 20 2.17 13.99 -9.11
C PRO A 20 0.65 14.21 -9.07
N LEU A 21 0.09 14.30 -7.86
CA LEU A 21 -1.37 14.27 -7.65
C LEU A 21 -2.07 15.46 -8.30
N GLN A 22 -1.52 16.67 -8.18
CA GLN A 22 -2.12 17.85 -8.79
C GLN A 22 -2.11 17.79 -10.33
N ASP A 23 -0.98 17.42 -10.92
CA ASP A 23 -0.84 17.29 -12.37
C ASP A 23 -1.79 16.20 -12.89
N TRP A 24 -1.93 15.10 -12.14
CA TRP A 24 -2.88 14.04 -12.47
C TRP A 24 -4.33 14.55 -12.53
N ILE A 25 -4.82 15.26 -11.51
CA ILE A 25 -6.23 15.70 -11.48
C ILE A 25 -6.53 16.85 -12.45
N THR A 26 -5.52 17.59 -12.87
CA THR A 26 -5.63 18.69 -13.84
C THR A 26 -5.31 18.26 -15.27
N SER A 27 -4.79 17.04 -15.45
CA SER A 27 -4.43 16.49 -16.74
C SER A 27 -5.65 16.43 -17.67
N PRO A 28 -5.50 16.75 -18.98
CA PRO A 28 -6.56 16.57 -19.96
C PRO A 28 -6.98 15.10 -20.14
N THR A 29 -6.16 14.14 -19.69
CA THR A 29 -6.49 12.71 -19.69
C THR A 29 -7.34 12.28 -18.49
N HIS A 30 -7.48 13.14 -17.47
CA HIS A 30 -8.34 12.89 -16.33
C HIS A 30 -9.75 13.39 -16.63
N THR A 31 -10.61 12.48 -17.05
CA THR A 31 -11.94 12.81 -17.60
C THR A 31 -13.05 12.87 -16.56
N TYR A 32 -12.85 12.25 -15.39
CA TYR A 32 -13.80 12.35 -14.29
C TYR A 32 -13.66 13.69 -13.59
N ILE A 33 -14.79 14.31 -13.24
CA ILE A 33 -14.85 15.52 -12.41
C ILE A 33 -15.86 15.24 -11.30
N PRO A 34 -15.48 15.37 -10.02
CA PRO A 34 -16.42 15.20 -8.91
C PRO A 34 -17.63 16.15 -9.04
N PRO A 35 -18.87 15.70 -8.73
CA PRO A 35 -20.06 16.54 -8.83
C PRO A 35 -19.97 17.85 -8.02
N ASP A 36 -19.32 17.79 -6.86
CA ASP A 36 -19.13 18.92 -5.95
C ASP A 36 -17.74 19.58 -6.14
N ALA A 37 -17.12 19.47 -7.32
CA ALA A 37 -15.77 19.99 -7.56
C ALA A 37 -15.59 21.48 -7.20
N LYS A 38 -16.65 22.28 -7.35
CA LYS A 38 -16.68 23.70 -6.95
C LYS A 38 -16.56 23.94 -5.44
N ASP A 39 -16.75 22.91 -4.62
CA ASP A 39 -16.70 22.97 -3.16
C ASP A 39 -15.46 22.25 -2.61
N LEU A 40 -14.66 21.59 -3.47
CA LEU A 40 -13.45 20.89 -3.07
C LEU A 40 -12.26 21.87 -2.96
N PRO A 41 -11.53 21.91 -1.83
CA PRO A 41 -10.44 22.87 -1.62
C PRO A 41 -9.33 22.80 -2.68
N TRP A 42 -8.94 21.58 -3.09
CA TRP A 42 -7.89 21.36 -4.08
C TRP A 42 -8.32 21.62 -5.54
N ARG A 43 -9.59 21.94 -5.76
CA ARG A 43 -10.13 22.37 -7.06
C ARG A 43 -10.40 23.87 -7.12
N THR A 44 -10.35 24.57 -5.98
CA THR A 44 -10.79 25.97 -5.86
C THR A 44 -9.73 26.95 -5.38
N GLY A 45 -8.49 26.50 -5.15
CA GLY A 45 -7.37 27.40 -4.85
C GLY A 45 -6.23 26.75 -4.07
N GLU A 46 -6.46 25.61 -3.43
CA GLU A 46 -5.39 24.82 -2.82
C GLU A 46 -4.83 23.76 -3.78
N VAL A 47 -3.68 23.19 -3.42
CA VAL A 47 -2.98 22.17 -4.21
C VAL A 47 -3.05 20.82 -3.51
N LEU A 48 -3.40 19.78 -4.26
CA LEU A 48 -3.37 18.39 -3.80
C LEU A 48 -1.94 17.85 -3.87
N THR A 49 -1.30 17.74 -2.71
CA THR A 49 0.08 17.24 -2.57
C THR A 49 0.16 16.10 -1.55
N HIS A 50 1.17 15.27 -1.67
CA HIS A 50 1.52 14.24 -0.69
C HIS A 50 1.83 14.82 0.68
N GLU A 51 2.40 16.03 0.73
CA GLU A 51 2.63 16.76 1.97
C GLU A 51 1.30 17.11 2.65
N ARG A 52 0.35 17.67 1.91
CA ARG A 52 -0.99 18.02 2.44
C ARG A 52 -1.74 16.80 2.91
N LEU A 53 -1.59 15.68 2.21
CA LEU A 53 -2.19 14.39 2.55
C LEU A 53 -1.44 13.63 3.65
N ARG A 54 -0.25 14.09 4.05
CA ARG A 54 0.63 13.43 5.05
C ARG A 54 0.93 11.98 4.72
N THR A 55 1.08 11.64 3.43
CA THR A 55 1.32 10.25 2.99
C THR A 55 2.58 9.64 3.61
N ILE A 56 3.63 10.45 3.79
CA ILE A 56 4.89 9.99 4.41
C ILE A 56 4.70 9.61 5.88
N SER A 57 3.81 10.26 6.63
CA SER A 57 3.52 9.88 8.01
C SER A 57 2.90 8.47 8.09
N TYR A 58 2.09 8.10 7.10
CA TYR A 58 1.56 6.74 7.02
C TYR A 58 2.65 5.72 6.67
N VAL A 59 3.57 6.05 5.76
CA VAL A 59 4.73 5.20 5.45
C VAL A 59 5.63 5.01 6.68
N GLU A 60 5.87 6.07 7.46
CA GLU A 60 6.59 5.98 8.74
C GLU A 60 5.92 5.00 9.70
N TRP A 61 4.59 5.06 9.82
CA TRP A 61 3.83 4.12 10.64
C TRP A 61 3.97 2.69 10.13
N LEU A 62 3.87 2.45 8.82
CA LEU A 62 4.06 1.12 8.22
C LEU A 62 5.45 0.53 8.51
N VAL A 63 6.49 1.36 8.44
CA VAL A 63 7.88 0.96 8.77
C VAL A 63 8.04 0.71 10.28
N ALA A 64 7.37 1.50 11.11
CA ALA A 64 7.37 1.30 12.55
C ALA A 64 6.59 0.04 12.96
N ALA A 65 5.54 -0.34 12.23
CA ALA A 65 4.70 -1.52 12.51
C ALA A 65 5.24 -2.85 11.94
N SER A 66 6.46 -2.87 11.37
CA SER A 66 7.06 -4.05 10.74
C SER A 66 7.43 -5.21 11.68
N ASP A 67 7.15 -5.15 12.98
CA ASP A 67 7.51 -6.23 13.91
C ASP A 67 6.80 -7.56 13.56
N ALA A 68 5.62 -7.50 12.94
CA ALA A 68 4.92 -8.67 12.40
C ALA A 68 5.65 -9.30 11.20
N ASP A 69 6.37 -8.49 10.41
CA ASP A 69 7.19 -8.98 9.30
C ASP A 69 8.33 -9.85 9.86
N ASP A 70 8.97 -9.44 10.95
CA ASP A 70 10.14 -10.14 11.52
C ASP A 70 9.79 -11.55 12.01
N LEU A 71 8.60 -11.74 12.60
CA LEU A 71 8.08 -13.07 12.96
C LEU A 71 7.84 -13.94 11.71
N LEU A 72 7.32 -13.34 10.65
CA LEU A 72 7.04 -14.02 9.39
C LEU A 72 8.35 -14.41 8.67
N LEU A 73 9.38 -13.57 8.71
CA LEU A 73 10.71 -13.84 8.15
C LEU A 73 11.34 -15.09 8.76
N ALA A 74 11.28 -15.24 10.08
CA ALA A 74 11.80 -16.43 10.76
C ALA A 74 11.09 -17.71 10.28
N ARG A 75 9.76 -17.65 10.13
CA ARG A 75 8.97 -18.77 9.61
C ARG A 75 9.31 -19.08 8.16
N TRP A 76 9.53 -18.07 7.33
CA TRP A 76 9.90 -18.24 5.93
C TRP A 76 11.29 -18.86 5.76
N GLU A 77 12.28 -18.47 6.57
CA GLU A 77 13.58 -19.11 6.53
C GLU A 77 13.49 -20.59 6.94
N HIS A 78 12.67 -20.92 7.94
CA HIS A 78 12.41 -22.30 8.31
C HIS A 78 11.77 -23.10 7.16
N LEU A 79 10.75 -22.55 6.51
CA LEU A 79 10.11 -23.15 5.33
C LEU A 79 11.06 -23.28 4.12
N ARG A 80 12.07 -22.43 4.01
CA ARG A 80 13.07 -22.52 2.94
C ARG A 80 13.99 -23.72 3.13
N GLN A 81 14.27 -24.08 4.38
CA GLN A 81 15.10 -25.24 4.76
C GLN A 81 14.29 -26.53 4.79
N ASP A 82 13.05 -26.48 5.28
CA ASP A 82 12.10 -27.58 5.26
C ASP A 82 10.72 -27.13 4.73
N PRO A 83 10.50 -27.20 3.41
CA PRO A 83 9.24 -26.79 2.79
C PRO A 83 8.02 -27.61 3.22
N LEU A 84 8.22 -28.74 3.92
CA LEU A 84 7.14 -29.60 4.40
C LEU A 84 6.94 -29.49 5.92
N ALA A 85 7.69 -28.63 6.64
CA ALA A 85 7.67 -28.53 8.10
C ALA A 85 6.28 -28.30 8.70
N TYR A 86 5.41 -27.57 7.98
CA TYR A 86 4.03 -27.28 8.41
C TYR A 86 2.98 -28.06 7.61
N CYS A 87 3.37 -29.13 6.92
CA CYS A 87 2.41 -29.99 6.22
C CYS A 87 1.56 -30.74 7.24
N PRO A 88 0.22 -30.71 7.15
CA PRO A 88 -0.64 -31.40 8.11
C PRO A 88 -0.66 -32.93 7.92
N LEU A 89 -0.04 -33.44 6.86
CA LEU A 89 0.02 -34.87 6.59
C LEU A 89 1.12 -35.52 7.42
N GLU A 90 0.85 -36.69 8.01
CA GLU A 90 1.84 -37.47 8.75
C GLU A 90 3.00 -37.97 7.85
N THR A 91 2.70 -38.28 6.58
CA THR A 91 3.66 -38.84 5.62
C THR A 91 3.69 -38.04 4.30
N PRO A 92 4.13 -36.76 4.33
CA PRO A 92 4.02 -35.87 3.19
C PRO A 92 4.89 -36.31 2.00
N ARG A 93 6.00 -37.02 2.23
CA ARG A 93 6.86 -37.56 1.15
C ARG A 93 6.18 -38.72 0.41
N ALA A 94 5.59 -39.66 1.14
CA ALA A 94 4.85 -40.78 0.55
C ALA A 94 3.63 -40.29 -0.25
N PHE A 95 2.91 -39.29 0.27
CA PHE A 95 1.81 -38.63 -0.45
C PHE A 95 2.25 -38.04 -1.79
N ARG A 96 3.44 -37.43 -1.84
CA ARG A 96 4.01 -36.84 -3.07
C ARG A 96 4.45 -37.92 -4.05
N GLU A 97 5.10 -38.96 -3.55
CA GLU A 97 5.55 -40.10 -4.36
C GLU A 97 4.37 -40.80 -5.05
N GLY A 98 3.32 -41.10 -4.29
CA GLY A 98 2.11 -41.73 -4.83
C GLY A 98 1.35 -40.91 -5.88
N ARG A 99 1.70 -39.62 -6.05
CA ARG A 99 1.16 -38.73 -7.09
C ARG A 99 2.18 -38.33 -8.16
N GLY A 100 3.38 -38.90 -8.16
CA GLY A 100 4.44 -38.53 -9.09
C GLY A 100 4.94 -37.09 -8.93
N LEU A 101 4.77 -36.49 -7.75
CA LEU A 101 5.27 -35.15 -7.44
C LEU A 101 6.76 -35.20 -7.08
N SER A 102 7.49 -34.12 -7.38
CA SER A 102 8.91 -33.98 -7.02
C SER A 102 9.19 -34.27 -5.54
N GLN A 103 10.23 -35.04 -5.23
CA GLN A 103 10.64 -35.32 -3.85
C GLN A 103 11.45 -34.19 -3.19
N ALA A 104 11.78 -33.16 -3.97
CA ALA A 104 12.46 -31.94 -3.52
C ALA A 104 11.51 -30.73 -3.67
N PRO A 105 10.49 -30.59 -2.81
CA PRO A 105 9.68 -29.38 -2.79
C PRO A 105 10.55 -28.17 -2.48
N ARG A 106 10.11 -27.00 -2.91
CA ARG A 106 10.76 -25.71 -2.64
C ARG A 106 9.71 -24.72 -2.14
N PHE A 107 10.11 -23.86 -1.23
CA PHE A 107 9.29 -22.73 -0.80
C PHE A 107 9.63 -21.52 -1.68
N ALA A 108 8.70 -21.12 -2.54
CA ALA A 108 8.90 -20.10 -3.58
C ALA A 108 7.92 -18.93 -3.43
N THR A 109 7.94 -18.22 -2.30
CA THR A 109 7.08 -17.04 -2.09
C THR A 109 7.50 -15.81 -2.89
N VAL A 110 8.77 -15.72 -3.29
CA VAL A 110 9.31 -14.56 -4.02
C VAL A 110 8.83 -14.53 -5.47
N GLU A 111 8.67 -15.70 -6.10
CA GLU A 111 8.20 -15.81 -7.49
C GLU A 111 6.78 -15.24 -7.68
N ALA A 112 5.99 -15.19 -6.61
CA ALA A 112 4.64 -14.62 -6.61
C ALA A 112 4.61 -13.08 -6.50
N GLY A 113 5.76 -12.42 -6.27
CA GLY A 113 5.84 -10.95 -6.18
C GLY A 113 5.15 -10.30 -4.97
N ASN A 114 4.62 -11.13 -4.06
CA ASN A 114 3.82 -10.72 -2.90
C ASN A 114 4.65 -10.49 -1.63
N ALA A 115 5.93 -10.85 -1.64
CA ALA A 115 6.85 -10.69 -0.52
C ALA A 115 8.06 -9.85 -0.94
N LEU A 116 8.49 -8.94 -0.06
CA LEU A 116 9.73 -8.20 -0.21
C LEU A 116 10.92 -9.15 -0.06
N ALA A 117 11.84 -9.11 -1.01
CA ALA A 117 13.04 -9.95 -1.00
C ALA A 117 14.25 -9.23 -1.61
N ASP A 118 15.44 -9.69 -1.23
CA ASP A 118 16.71 -9.21 -1.77
C ASP A 118 17.03 -9.88 -3.11
N ALA A 119 18.16 -9.49 -3.70
CA ALA A 119 18.64 -10.06 -4.96
C ALA A 119 18.95 -11.57 -4.89
N SER A 120 19.09 -12.14 -3.69
CA SER A 120 19.27 -13.58 -3.47
C SER A 120 17.95 -14.34 -3.30
N GLY A 121 16.81 -13.63 -3.34
CA GLY A 121 15.49 -14.19 -3.09
C GLY A 121 15.21 -14.44 -1.60
N ARG A 122 16.00 -13.83 -0.70
CA ARG A 122 15.76 -13.90 0.74
C ARG A 122 14.83 -12.77 1.15
N GLN A 123 13.79 -13.11 1.89
CA GLN A 123 12.79 -12.14 2.28
C GLN A 123 13.35 -11.12 3.27
N MET A 124 12.82 -9.89 3.20
CA MET A 124 13.20 -8.79 4.07
C MET A 124 11.96 -8.08 4.62
N SER A 125 12.09 -7.46 5.80
CA SER A 125 11.03 -6.62 6.34
C SER A 125 11.03 -5.25 5.67
N ARG A 126 9.89 -4.57 5.71
CA ARG A 126 9.81 -3.19 5.20
C ARG A 126 10.80 -2.29 5.94
N ARG A 127 10.91 -2.42 7.27
CA ARG A 127 11.91 -1.69 8.07
C ARG A 127 13.33 -1.88 7.56
N TYR A 128 13.75 -3.12 7.32
CA TYR A 128 15.07 -3.41 6.79
C TYR A 128 15.32 -2.72 5.45
N LEU A 129 14.36 -2.78 4.51
CA LEU A 129 14.48 -2.11 3.21
C LEU A 129 14.66 -0.60 3.37
N TYR A 130 13.78 0.07 4.11
CA TYR A 130 13.81 1.53 4.25
C TYR A 130 15.06 2.00 5.00
N ASP A 131 15.52 1.29 6.02
CA ASP A 131 16.76 1.63 6.74
C ASP A 131 17.99 1.63 5.82
N GLN A 132 18.05 0.71 4.85
CA GLN A 132 19.13 0.66 3.86
C GLN A 132 18.98 1.73 2.77
N CYS A 133 17.75 2.00 2.34
CA CYS A 133 17.47 2.83 1.17
C CYS A 133 17.34 4.32 1.47
N ILE A 134 16.90 4.73 2.66
CA ILE A 134 16.70 6.14 3.02
C ILE A 134 17.99 6.97 2.91
N PRO A 135 19.14 6.53 3.45
CA PRO A 135 20.38 7.31 3.32
C PRO A 135 20.79 7.53 1.85
N LEU A 136 20.57 6.51 1.00
CA LEU A 136 20.83 6.57 -0.44
C LEU A 136 19.90 7.55 -1.15
N LEU A 137 18.60 7.51 -0.80
CA LEU A 137 17.61 8.45 -1.34
C LEU A 137 17.94 9.89 -0.97
N VAL A 138 18.31 10.15 0.28
CA VAL A 138 18.71 11.50 0.73
C VAL A 138 19.94 11.99 -0.03
N ALA A 139 20.94 11.12 -0.24
CA ALA A 139 22.12 11.47 -1.01
C ALA A 139 21.79 11.75 -2.49
N ALA A 140 20.96 10.91 -3.12
CA ALA A 140 20.50 11.08 -4.50
C ALA A 140 19.71 12.38 -4.67
N ALA A 141 18.78 12.68 -3.75
CA ALA A 141 18.02 13.92 -3.73
C ALA A 141 18.93 15.16 -3.64
N LYS A 142 19.91 15.15 -2.72
CA LYS A 142 20.88 16.24 -2.57
C LYS A 142 21.69 16.49 -3.84
N GLN A 143 22.01 15.43 -4.59
CA GLN A 143 22.77 15.58 -5.84
C GLN A 143 21.89 16.01 -7.01
N ALA A 144 20.67 15.49 -7.13
CA ALA A 144 19.71 15.95 -8.13
C ALA A 144 19.46 17.46 -8.02
N GLN A 145 19.28 17.96 -6.79
CA GLN A 145 19.13 19.40 -6.49
C GLN A 145 20.35 20.25 -6.88
N ARG A 146 21.53 19.65 -7.02
CA ARG A 146 22.76 20.35 -7.47
C ARG A 146 22.93 20.34 -8.98
N ARG A 147 22.29 19.41 -9.69
CA ARG A 147 22.46 19.19 -11.14
C ARG A 147 21.51 20.05 -11.98
N GLU A 148 20.33 20.35 -11.45
CA GLU A 148 19.28 21.08 -12.17
C GLU A 148 18.73 22.25 -11.33
N GLU A 149 18.37 23.34 -12.01
CA GLU A 149 17.69 24.49 -11.42
C GLU A 149 16.50 24.92 -12.32
N PRO A 150 15.23 24.69 -11.90
CA PRO A 150 14.80 23.99 -10.69
C PRO A 150 14.84 22.46 -10.87
N PRO A 151 15.21 21.70 -9.82
CA PRO A 151 15.21 20.25 -9.89
C PRO A 151 13.78 19.71 -10.01
N THR A 152 13.55 18.83 -10.99
CA THR A 152 12.25 18.12 -11.07
C THR A 152 12.34 16.79 -10.33
N TRP A 153 11.50 16.61 -9.32
CA TRP A 153 11.41 15.33 -8.60
C TRP A 153 11.02 14.17 -9.52
N THR A 154 10.30 14.47 -10.60
CA THR A 154 9.93 13.52 -11.66
C THR A 154 11.16 12.91 -12.36
N ALA A 155 12.19 13.70 -12.66
CA ALA A 155 13.41 13.19 -13.28
C ALA A 155 14.14 12.22 -12.35
N LEU A 156 14.36 12.62 -11.09
CA LEU A 156 14.99 11.75 -10.08
C LEU A 156 14.17 10.48 -9.85
N ALA A 157 12.85 10.59 -9.71
CA ALA A 157 11.95 9.44 -9.56
C ALA A 157 12.07 8.47 -10.75
N THR A 158 12.15 9.00 -11.97
CA THR A 158 12.35 8.22 -13.20
C THR A 158 13.70 7.50 -13.19
N GLU A 159 14.79 8.20 -12.85
CA GLU A 159 16.13 7.61 -12.76
C GLU A 159 16.20 6.48 -11.71
N LEU A 160 15.58 6.69 -10.55
CA LEU A 160 15.52 5.68 -9.49
C LEU A 160 14.67 4.47 -9.94
N HIS A 161 13.51 4.71 -10.55
CA HIS A 161 12.61 3.65 -11.00
C HIS A 161 13.19 2.84 -12.16
N GLN A 162 14.01 3.44 -13.01
CA GLN A 162 14.72 2.75 -14.09
C GLN A 162 16.03 2.10 -13.64
N GLY A 163 16.44 2.27 -12.39
CA GLY A 163 17.73 1.74 -11.91
C GLY A 163 18.94 2.47 -12.48
N ASN A 164 18.77 3.71 -12.94
CA ASN A 164 19.78 4.50 -13.65
C ASN A 164 20.40 5.62 -12.81
N CYS A 165 19.92 5.85 -11.58
CA CYS A 165 20.46 6.87 -10.68
C CYS A 165 21.97 6.62 -10.39
N PRO A 166 22.89 7.48 -10.85
CA PRO A 166 24.33 7.25 -10.75
C PRO A 166 24.83 7.15 -9.30
N GLU A 167 24.33 8.04 -8.44
CA GLU A 167 24.62 8.08 -6.99
C GLU A 167 24.32 6.75 -6.32
N TRP A 168 23.19 6.16 -6.69
CA TRP A 168 22.72 4.92 -6.12
C TRP A 168 23.59 3.74 -6.57
N ARG A 169 23.91 3.68 -7.86
CA ARG A 169 24.74 2.62 -8.46
C ARG A 169 26.20 2.67 -8.00
N ALA A 170 26.68 3.84 -7.57
CA ALA A 170 28.03 4.00 -7.06
C ALA A 170 28.26 3.28 -5.72
N VAL A 171 27.19 2.92 -4.98
CA VAL A 171 27.29 2.23 -3.69
C VAL A 171 27.27 0.71 -3.91
N ALA A 172 28.43 0.08 -3.76
CA ALA A 172 28.56 -1.37 -3.90
C ALA A 172 27.70 -2.11 -2.86
N GLY A 173 26.91 -3.09 -3.32
CA GLY A 173 26.06 -3.91 -2.46
C GLY A 173 24.76 -3.23 -2.00
N ALA A 174 24.48 -2.01 -2.45
CA ALA A 174 23.20 -1.36 -2.16
C ALA A 174 22.01 -2.15 -2.76
N PRO A 175 20.84 -2.13 -2.12
CA PRO A 175 19.60 -2.62 -2.74
C PRO A 175 19.34 -1.90 -4.07
N GLN A 176 18.67 -2.54 -5.03
CA GLN A 176 18.30 -1.85 -6.27
C GLN A 176 17.35 -0.68 -5.99
N SER A 177 17.56 0.46 -6.64
CA SER A 177 16.66 1.62 -6.47
C SER A 177 15.24 1.33 -6.94
N THR A 178 15.09 0.44 -7.94
CA THR A 178 13.79 -0.04 -8.43
C THR A 178 12.97 -0.68 -7.30
N LEU A 179 13.59 -1.53 -6.49
CA LEU A 179 12.97 -2.17 -5.33
C LEU A 179 12.42 -1.15 -4.33
N LEU A 180 13.17 -0.09 -4.03
CA LEU A 180 12.65 1.02 -3.20
C LEU A 180 11.45 1.66 -3.89
N THR A 181 11.57 2.09 -5.15
CA THR A 181 10.51 2.86 -5.81
C THR A 181 9.20 2.09 -5.94
N GLU A 182 9.26 0.79 -6.27
CA GLU A 182 8.09 -0.04 -6.40
C GLU A 182 7.40 -0.27 -5.06
N GLN A 183 8.18 -0.60 -4.01
CA GLN A 183 7.61 -0.81 -2.68
C GLN A 183 7.06 0.50 -2.10
N PHE A 184 7.79 1.60 -2.26
CA PHE A 184 7.37 2.91 -1.80
C PHE A 184 6.08 3.36 -2.50
N LEU A 185 5.98 3.17 -3.83
CA LEU A 185 4.76 3.45 -4.57
C LEU A 185 3.59 2.61 -4.06
N ARG A 186 3.79 1.31 -3.78
CA ARG A 186 2.75 0.46 -3.18
C ARG A 186 2.30 0.99 -1.81
N ASP A 187 3.23 1.37 -0.95
CA ASP A 187 2.93 1.90 0.38
C ASP A 187 2.18 3.25 0.30
N VAL A 188 2.59 4.14 -0.61
CA VAL A 188 1.91 5.43 -0.87
C VAL A 188 0.51 5.19 -1.44
N LEU A 189 0.35 4.34 -2.46
CA LEU A 189 -0.97 4.02 -3.01
C LEU A 189 -1.88 3.39 -1.96
N THR A 190 -1.36 2.52 -1.10
CA THR A 190 -2.11 1.94 0.02
C THR A 190 -2.64 3.04 0.94
N SER A 191 -1.82 4.05 1.24
CA SER A 191 -2.22 5.19 2.08
C SER A 191 -3.38 5.98 1.46
N LEU A 192 -3.31 6.25 0.15
CA LEU A 192 -4.27 7.05 -0.59
C LEU A 192 -5.60 6.32 -0.80
N LEU A 193 -5.54 5.03 -1.11
CA LEU A 193 -6.72 4.24 -1.49
C LEU A 193 -7.48 3.67 -0.29
N ASN A 194 -6.85 3.51 0.87
CA ASN A 194 -7.53 3.01 2.07
C ASN A 194 -8.11 4.12 2.96
N GLY A 195 -7.80 5.39 2.67
CA GLY A 195 -8.30 6.52 3.47
C GLY A 195 -7.77 6.52 4.90
N TRP A 196 -6.62 5.90 5.15
CA TRP A 196 -5.97 5.80 6.47
C TRP A 196 -5.07 7.00 6.79
N LEU A 197 -5.21 8.08 6.02
CA LEU A 197 -4.45 9.31 6.20
C LEU A 197 -4.95 10.06 7.44
N ASP A 198 -4.00 10.49 8.28
CA ASP A 198 -4.26 11.32 9.46
C ASP A 198 -4.45 12.81 9.07
N VAL A 199 -5.47 13.04 8.26
CA VAL A 199 -5.93 14.38 7.83
C VAL A 199 -7.46 14.44 7.94
N ALA A 200 -8.01 15.65 8.04
CA ALA A 200 -9.45 15.86 8.14
C ALA A 200 -10.16 15.63 6.79
N SER A 201 -11.46 15.36 6.83
CA SER A 201 -12.30 15.44 5.63
C SER A 201 -12.40 16.90 5.13
N PRO A 202 -12.46 17.13 3.81
CA PRO A 202 -12.53 16.15 2.73
C PRO A 202 -11.16 15.59 2.28
N TRP A 203 -10.04 16.16 2.74
CA TRP A 203 -8.68 15.80 2.30
C TRP A 203 -8.34 14.32 2.42
N ARG A 204 -8.78 13.65 3.49
CA ARG A 204 -8.55 12.21 3.70
C ARG A 204 -9.00 11.34 2.53
N TYR A 205 -10.04 11.77 1.84
CA TYR A 205 -10.65 11.04 0.73
C TYR A 205 -10.38 11.71 -0.61
N ALA A 206 -9.48 12.70 -0.68
CA ALA A 206 -9.29 13.51 -1.89
C ALA A 206 -9.01 12.65 -3.13
N VAL A 207 -8.08 11.71 -3.06
CA VAL A 207 -7.76 10.82 -4.18
C VAL A 207 -8.94 9.91 -4.53
N LEU A 208 -9.67 9.40 -3.54
CA LEU A 208 -10.84 8.56 -3.78
C LEU A 208 -11.99 9.34 -4.41
N ILE A 209 -12.23 10.57 -3.96
CA ILE A 209 -13.18 11.52 -4.55
C ILE A 209 -12.83 11.76 -6.02
N GLU A 210 -11.56 11.98 -6.33
CA GLU A 210 -11.08 12.19 -7.71
C GLU A 210 -11.10 10.93 -8.57
N LEU A 211 -11.18 9.75 -7.96
CA LEU A 211 -11.44 8.49 -8.67
C LEU A 211 -12.94 8.21 -8.86
N GLY A 212 -13.82 9.02 -8.29
CA GLY A 212 -15.25 8.73 -8.21
C GLY A 212 -15.59 7.57 -7.27
N GLU A 213 -14.64 7.18 -6.42
CA GLU A 213 -14.74 6.09 -5.46
C GLU A 213 -15.28 6.60 -4.12
N TYR A 214 -16.56 6.35 -3.86
CA TYR A 214 -17.18 6.68 -2.57
C TYR A 214 -16.93 5.55 -1.55
N ARG A 215 -15.68 5.37 -1.12
CA ARG A 215 -15.38 4.54 0.05
C ARG A 215 -15.84 5.31 1.30
N ARG A 216 -17.10 5.15 1.68
CA ARG A 216 -17.63 5.76 2.91
C ARG A 216 -16.93 5.13 4.12
N PRO A 217 -16.24 5.90 4.98
CA PRO A 217 -15.83 5.36 6.29
C PRO A 217 -17.07 4.87 7.02
N GLY A 218 -17.13 3.56 7.27
CA GLY A 218 -18.31 2.88 7.83
C GLY A 218 -18.91 1.79 6.93
N ASN A 219 -18.57 1.74 5.64
CA ASN A 219 -18.87 0.56 4.83
C ASN A 219 -17.84 -0.52 5.13
N ALA A 220 -18.17 -1.43 6.04
CA ALA A 220 -17.44 -2.67 6.26
C ALA A 220 -17.58 -3.65 5.06
N TYR A 221 -18.39 -3.29 4.05
CA TYR A 221 -18.83 -4.15 2.95
C TYR A 221 -19.49 -5.42 3.46
N LEU A 222 -20.11 -5.33 4.64
CA LEU A 222 -20.90 -6.40 5.21
C LEU A 222 -22.31 -6.32 4.63
N ARG A 223 -23.02 -7.44 4.69
CA ARG A 223 -24.43 -7.52 4.26
C ARG A 223 -25.30 -6.42 4.90
N SER A 224 -25.00 -6.04 6.14
CA SER A 224 -25.67 -4.97 6.88
C SER A 224 -25.54 -3.59 6.23
N ASP A 225 -24.42 -3.31 5.55
CA ASP A 225 -24.20 -2.01 4.90
C ASP A 225 -25.03 -1.91 3.62
N VAL A 226 -25.18 -3.04 2.91
CA VAL A 226 -26.05 -3.16 1.73
C VAL A 226 -27.50 -2.98 2.12
N GLU A 227 -27.94 -3.60 3.23
CA GLU A 227 -29.29 -3.47 3.76
C GLU A 227 -29.58 -2.01 4.17
N THR A 228 -28.65 -1.36 4.87
CA THR A 228 -28.80 0.05 5.28
C THR A 228 -28.86 0.99 4.08
N ALA A 229 -28.00 0.77 3.07
CA ALA A 229 -28.01 1.55 1.84
C ALA A 229 -29.31 1.34 1.04
N LEU A 230 -29.82 0.11 1.00
CA LEU A 230 -31.08 -0.23 0.34
C LEU A 230 -32.27 0.43 1.03
N GLU A 231 -32.34 0.42 2.36
CA GLU A 231 -33.41 1.09 3.12
C GLU A 231 -33.35 2.61 2.97
N THR A 232 -32.15 3.19 2.99
CA THR A 232 -31.97 4.63 2.73
C THR A 232 -32.43 5.00 1.32
N PHE A 233 -32.13 4.16 0.34
CA PHE A 233 -32.56 4.33 -1.05
C PHE A 233 -34.09 4.20 -1.21
N LYS A 234 -34.71 3.19 -0.58
CA LYS A 234 -36.17 3.00 -0.55
C LYS A 234 -36.88 4.20 0.10
N ALA A 235 -36.31 4.72 1.19
CA ALA A 235 -36.83 5.91 1.86
C ALA A 235 -36.75 7.16 0.97
N ALA A 236 -35.64 7.35 0.25
CA ALA A 236 -35.47 8.46 -0.70
C ALA A 236 -36.41 8.38 -1.91
N LEU A 237 -36.85 7.18 -2.31
CA LEU A 237 -37.80 6.96 -3.40
C LEU A 237 -39.29 7.06 -2.98
N GLY A 238 -39.59 7.40 -1.73
CA GLY A 238 -40.96 7.66 -1.28
C GLY A 238 -41.77 6.41 -0.93
N GLY A 239 -41.15 5.38 -0.34
CA GLY A 239 -41.88 4.35 0.41
C GLY A 239 -42.76 3.39 -0.41
N GLY A 240 -42.49 3.21 -1.70
CA GLY A 240 -43.13 2.18 -2.51
C GLY A 240 -42.50 0.80 -2.27
N ALA A 241 -43.29 -0.15 -1.79
CA ALA A 241 -42.85 -1.50 -1.41
C ALA A 241 -42.14 -2.24 -2.55
N PHE A 242 -40.84 -2.52 -2.36
CA PHE A 242 -40.12 -3.54 -3.13
C PHE A 242 -40.10 -4.84 -2.33
N SER A 243 -40.79 -5.85 -2.84
CA SER A 243 -40.74 -7.23 -2.33
C SER A 243 -39.36 -7.82 -2.65
N THR A 244 -38.57 -8.10 -1.62
CA THR A 244 -37.40 -8.97 -1.72
C THR A 244 -37.88 -10.41 -1.65
N VAL A 245 -37.63 -11.19 -2.70
CA VAL A 245 -37.80 -12.65 -2.67
C VAL A 245 -36.81 -13.21 -1.66
N ASP A 246 -37.34 -13.85 -0.62
CA ASP A 246 -36.55 -14.53 0.40
C ASP A 246 -35.69 -15.63 -0.23
N VAL A 247 -34.37 -15.49 -0.06
CA VAL A 247 -33.43 -16.60 -0.25
C VAL A 247 -32.94 -16.99 1.14
N GLU A 248 -33.81 -17.68 1.89
CA GLU A 248 -33.41 -18.63 2.93
C GLU A 248 -33.09 -19.99 2.26
N SER A 249 -32.20 -20.86 2.70
CA SER A 249 -31.12 -20.86 3.70
C SER A 249 -30.47 -22.24 3.61
N SER A 250 -29.15 -22.32 3.50
CA SER A 250 -28.28 -23.40 4.02
C SER A 250 -26.85 -22.97 3.69
N GLU A 251 -25.93 -22.75 4.61
CA GLU A 251 -25.43 -23.72 5.58
C GLU A 251 -24.94 -23.01 6.86
N GLN A 252 -25.07 -23.72 7.98
CA GLN A 252 -24.59 -23.34 9.30
C GLN A 252 -23.07 -23.54 9.45
N SER A 253 -22.50 -22.72 10.35
CA SER A 253 -21.47 -23.07 11.34
C SER A 253 -20.01 -22.66 11.09
N ASP A 254 -19.48 -21.97 12.10
CA ASP A 254 -18.08 -21.89 12.56
C ASP A 254 -17.08 -20.89 11.95
N ALA A 255 -16.96 -19.73 12.59
CA ALA A 255 -15.69 -19.09 13.01
C ALA A 255 -16.00 -17.79 13.79
N VAL A 256 -16.10 -17.84 15.12
CA VAL A 256 -15.04 -17.51 16.09
C VAL A 256 -14.35 -16.16 15.85
N SER A 257 -14.80 -15.18 16.64
CA SER A 257 -14.08 -14.10 17.33
C SER A 257 -12.62 -13.81 16.91
N HIS A 258 -12.37 -12.61 16.38
CA HIS A 258 -11.25 -11.74 16.78
C HIS A 258 -11.50 -10.31 16.29
N ALA A 259 -12.42 -9.59 16.96
CA ALA A 259 -12.50 -8.14 16.88
C ALA A 259 -11.59 -7.55 17.96
N THR A 260 -10.34 -7.23 17.61
CA THR A 260 -9.48 -6.44 18.49
C THR A 260 -9.91 -4.98 18.42
N GLN A 261 -10.65 -4.55 19.44
CA GLN A 261 -11.02 -3.17 19.71
C GLN A 261 -9.77 -2.28 19.76
N TRP A 262 -9.68 -1.33 18.83
CA TRP A 262 -8.84 -0.15 19.01
C TRP A 262 -9.56 0.81 19.95
N LYS A 263 -9.26 0.71 21.25
CA LYS A 263 -9.58 1.77 22.21
C LYS A 263 -8.52 2.86 22.09
N SER A 264 -8.97 4.05 21.73
CA SER A 264 -8.27 5.30 21.99
C SER A 264 -7.97 5.41 23.49
N VAL A 265 -6.72 5.75 23.81
CA VAL A 265 -6.27 6.13 25.14
C VAL A 265 -5.84 7.61 25.04
N PRO A 266 -6.21 8.45 26.03
CA PRO A 266 -6.17 9.92 25.99
C PRO A 266 -4.82 10.57 25.67
#